data_AF-A0A7C3YDX5-F1
#
_entry.id   AF-A0A7C3YDX5-F1
#
_cell.length_a   1.000
_cell.length_b   1.000
_cell.length_c   1.000
_cell.angle_alpha   90.00
_cell.angle_beta   90.00
_cell.angle_gamma   90.00
#
_symmetry.space_group_name_H-M   'P 1'
#
loop_
_entity.id
_entity.type
_entity.pdbx_description
1 polymer ?
#
loop_
_entity_poly.entity_id
_entity_poly.type
_entity_poly.pdbx_seq_one_letter_code
_entity_poly.pdbx_strand_id
1 'polypeptide(L)'
;MYLYITSRSDPERELIKAESYAITGVYPDENGIAIRGDNSQSDCKDYVDVSRSAYVKLCMKIISKSEDLPSLYTKLGEANVKSDQFRVSVIKIPHRLKVNQQEIMREVGLRIEGKPDLNNPKKEFLVVVTDKNIWLGEILSKSDGSWMAHSQKIQHYSSALPTRLARAVVNLVAKPGDKIIDPCCGSGTLLIESASIGIKTFGCDINPLMIWASMKNIKDFGFNVPLAVIDARVIKGNFDAVI
;
A
#
# COMPACT_ATOMS: atom_id res chain seq x y z
N MET A 1 6.07 -0.12 17.61
CA MET A 1 4.67 -0.37 17.12
C MET A 1 4.31 0.53 15.94
N TYR A 2 3.75 -0.08 14.88
CA TYR A 2 3.36 0.60 13.65
C TYR A 2 1.87 0.37 13.34
N LEU A 3 1.21 1.38 12.78
CA LEU A 3 -0.19 1.32 12.34
C LEU A 3 -0.26 1.45 10.82
N TYR A 4 -0.97 0.53 10.19
CA TYR A 4 -1.25 0.52 8.76
C TYR A 4 -2.71 0.80 8.53
N ILE A 5 -3.03 1.69 7.59
CA ILE A 5 -4.40 1.98 7.18
C ILE A 5 -4.64 1.33 5.83
N THR A 6 -5.70 0.56 5.72
CA THR A 6 -6.13 -0.08 4.48
C THR A 6 -7.35 0.63 3.87
N SER A 7 -7.69 0.23 2.66
CA SER A 7 -8.99 0.51 2.07
C SER A 7 -10.08 -0.26 2.81
N ARG A 8 -11.33 0.21 2.66
CA ARG A 8 -12.53 -0.36 3.31
C ARG A 8 -13.59 -0.59 2.24
N SER A 9 -13.44 -1.67 1.49
CA SER A 9 -14.34 -2.08 0.41
C SER A 9 -14.89 -3.45 0.77
N ASP A 10 -16.21 -3.55 0.96
CA ASP A 10 -16.85 -4.82 1.37
C ASP A 10 -16.65 -5.93 0.33
N PRO A 11 -16.78 -5.68 -0.99
CA PRO A 11 -16.54 -6.71 -2.01
C PRO A 11 -15.10 -7.23 -2.03
N GLU A 12 -14.14 -6.40 -1.65
CA GLU A 12 -12.70 -6.71 -1.72
C GLU A 12 -12.13 -7.04 -0.33
N ARG A 13 -12.96 -7.22 0.70
CA ARG A 13 -12.53 -7.31 2.11
C ARG A 13 -11.47 -8.37 2.34
N GLU A 14 -11.68 -9.58 1.82
CA GLU A 14 -10.74 -10.70 2.03
C GLU A 14 -9.44 -10.50 1.25
N LEU A 15 -9.51 -9.89 0.06
CA LEU A 15 -8.32 -9.52 -0.70
C LEU A 15 -7.49 -8.45 0.03
N ILE A 16 -8.16 -7.43 0.60
CA ILE A 16 -7.51 -6.38 1.39
C ILE A 16 -6.78 -6.98 2.60
N LYS A 17 -7.43 -7.92 3.30
CA LYS A 17 -6.82 -8.64 4.43
C LYS A 17 -5.62 -9.46 3.98
N ALA A 18 -5.75 -10.20 2.89
CA ALA A 18 -4.68 -11.04 2.36
C ALA A 18 -3.47 -10.19 1.93
N GLU A 19 -3.68 -9.07 1.21
CA GLU A 19 -2.59 -8.19 0.81
C GLU A 19 -1.92 -7.54 2.03
N SER A 20 -2.72 -7.04 2.97
CA SER A 20 -2.18 -6.47 4.21
C SER A 20 -1.29 -7.47 4.94
N TYR A 21 -1.70 -8.73 5.05
CA TYR A 21 -0.88 -9.75 5.68
C TYR A 21 0.37 -10.08 4.87
N ALA A 22 0.26 -10.25 3.55
CA ALA A 22 1.40 -10.56 2.68
C ALA A 22 2.50 -9.49 2.72
N ILE A 23 2.10 -8.21 2.81
CA ILE A 23 3.03 -7.08 2.87
C ILE A 23 3.51 -6.86 4.32
N THR A 24 2.57 -6.68 5.24
CA THR A 24 2.87 -6.13 6.58
C THR A 24 2.99 -7.20 7.66
N GLY A 25 2.53 -8.43 7.42
CA GLY A 25 2.46 -9.53 8.39
C GLY A 25 1.27 -9.45 9.35
N VAL A 26 0.36 -8.47 9.18
CA VAL A 26 -0.79 -8.27 10.06
C VAL A 26 -2.09 -8.07 9.28
N TYR A 27 -3.18 -8.60 9.84
CA TYR A 27 -4.52 -8.42 9.30
C TYR A 27 -5.15 -7.11 9.83
N PRO A 28 -5.86 -6.37 8.97
CA PRO A 28 -6.64 -5.22 9.40
C PRO A 28 -7.93 -5.65 10.10
N ASP A 29 -8.38 -4.82 11.03
CA ASP A 29 -9.70 -4.92 11.66
C ASP A 29 -10.83 -4.45 10.71
N GLU A 30 -12.06 -4.38 11.22
CA GLU A 30 -13.23 -3.88 10.48
C GLU A 30 -13.13 -2.40 10.07
N ASN A 31 -12.27 -1.62 10.73
CA ASN A 31 -12.02 -0.22 10.42
C ASN A 31 -10.89 -0.04 9.39
N GLY A 32 -10.31 -1.14 8.90
CA GLY A 32 -9.17 -1.13 8.01
C GLY A 32 -7.88 -0.70 8.73
N ILE A 33 -7.77 -0.98 10.02
CA ILE A 33 -6.60 -0.66 10.84
C ILE A 33 -5.87 -1.96 11.17
N ALA A 34 -4.61 -2.07 10.77
CA ALA A 34 -3.73 -3.16 11.17
C ALA A 34 -2.60 -2.62 12.05
N ILE A 35 -2.34 -3.25 13.20
CA ILE A 35 -1.30 -2.81 14.14
C ILE A 35 -0.26 -3.91 14.27
N ARG A 36 1.01 -3.56 14.00
CA ARG A 36 2.15 -4.44 14.20
C ARG A 36 2.92 -4.03 15.45
N GLY A 37 2.87 -4.89 16.46
CA GLY A 37 3.63 -4.75 17.70
C GLY A 37 5.06 -5.27 17.59
N ASP A 38 5.87 -4.95 18.59
CA ASP A 38 7.31 -5.28 18.64
C ASP A 38 7.56 -6.78 18.92
N ASN A 39 6.51 -7.53 19.30
CA ASN A 39 6.55 -8.97 19.55
C ASN A 39 6.14 -9.83 18.34
N SER A 40 6.02 -9.23 17.14
CA SER A 40 5.78 -10.00 15.91
C SER A 40 7.04 -10.78 15.54
N GLN A 41 6.86 -12.09 15.36
CA GLN A 41 7.86 -13.17 15.20
C GLN A 41 8.68 -13.08 13.89
N SER A 42 9.09 -11.87 13.53
CA SER A 42 9.81 -11.54 12.30
C SER A 42 10.98 -10.65 12.65
N ASP A 43 12.18 -11.03 12.24
CA ASP A 43 13.47 -10.41 12.58
C ASP A 43 13.66 -8.94 12.13
N CYS A 44 12.62 -8.27 11.62
CA CYS A 44 12.67 -6.86 11.24
C CYS A 44 12.05 -5.99 12.33
N LYS A 45 12.90 -5.28 13.08
CA LYS A 45 12.52 -4.22 14.04
C LYS A 45 11.97 -2.95 13.37
N ASP A 46 11.92 -2.94 12.04
CA ASP A 46 11.56 -1.79 11.22
C ASP A 46 10.14 -1.89 10.67
N TYR A 47 9.61 -0.73 10.27
CA TYR A 47 8.35 -0.64 9.53
C TYR A 47 8.48 -1.31 8.17
N VAL A 48 7.35 -1.71 7.58
CA VAL A 48 7.32 -2.16 6.18
C VAL A 48 6.95 -0.98 5.29
N ASP A 49 7.74 -0.76 4.25
CA ASP A 49 7.39 0.17 3.19
C ASP A 49 6.17 -0.35 2.41
N VAL A 50 5.13 0.48 2.34
CA VAL A 50 3.86 0.15 1.70
C VAL A 50 3.67 0.85 0.35
N SER A 51 4.72 1.49 -0.18
CA SER A 51 4.72 2.15 -1.51
C SER A 51 4.06 1.31 -2.59
N ARG A 52 4.42 0.02 -2.68
CA ARG A 52 3.89 -0.95 -3.67
C ARG A 52 2.45 -1.43 -3.46
N SER A 53 1.79 -1.04 -2.38
CA SER A 53 0.51 -1.65 -1.98
C SER A 53 -0.66 -1.16 -2.84
N ALA A 54 -1.61 -2.04 -3.14
CA ALA A 54 -2.85 -1.68 -3.85
C ALA A 54 -3.94 -1.17 -2.88
N TYR A 55 -4.05 -1.78 -1.71
CA TYR A 55 -5.10 -1.52 -0.74
C TYR A 55 -4.58 -1.02 0.61
N VAL A 56 -3.33 -1.28 0.99
CA VAL A 56 -2.69 -0.60 2.13
C VAL A 56 -2.31 0.82 1.70
N LYS A 57 -2.87 1.83 2.37
CA LYS A 57 -2.73 3.24 1.95
C LYS A 57 -1.49 3.90 2.54
N LEU A 58 -1.19 3.63 3.81
CA LEU A 58 -0.07 4.24 4.52
C LEU A 58 0.34 3.43 5.75
N CYS A 59 1.56 3.68 6.20
CA CYS A 59 2.13 3.24 7.47
C CYS A 59 2.50 4.46 8.32
N MET A 60 2.15 4.45 9.60
CA MET A 60 2.62 5.42 10.57
C MET A 60 3.26 4.75 11.79
N LYS A 61 4.29 5.39 12.34
CA LYS A 61 4.85 5.05 13.65
C LYS A 61 3.98 5.68 14.73
N ILE A 62 3.41 4.85 15.60
CA ILE A 62 2.56 5.34 16.68
C ILE A 62 3.42 6.06 17.71
N ILE A 63 3.06 7.29 18.03
CA ILE A 63 3.67 8.11 19.07
C ILE A 63 2.81 8.03 20.35
N SER A 64 1.50 8.15 20.19
CA SER A 64 0.56 8.11 21.31
C SER A 64 -0.76 7.44 20.92
N LYS A 65 -1.39 6.80 21.90
CA LYS A 65 -2.71 6.18 21.82
C LYS A 65 -3.53 6.59 23.04
N SER A 66 -4.78 7.00 22.82
CA SER A 66 -5.74 7.37 23.85
C SER A 66 -7.15 6.94 23.47
N GLU A 67 -8.08 6.96 24.43
CA GLU A 67 -9.50 6.66 24.19
C GLU A 67 -10.28 7.94 23.82
N ASP A 68 -9.79 9.11 24.25
CA ASP A 68 -10.37 10.43 24.02
C ASP A 68 -9.32 11.50 23.65
N LEU A 69 -9.79 12.62 23.10
CA LEU A 69 -8.94 13.74 22.66
C LEU A 69 -8.22 14.46 23.81
N PRO A 70 -8.88 14.84 24.93
CA PRO A 70 -8.20 15.41 26.09
C PRO A 70 -7.02 14.56 26.60
N SER A 71 -7.20 13.25 26.71
CA SER A 71 -6.13 12.32 27.09
C SER A 71 -5.00 12.29 26.07
N LEU A 72 -5.32 12.33 24.76
CA LEU A 72 -4.30 12.43 23.70
C LEU A 72 -3.47 13.71 23.83
N TYR A 73 -4.12 14.85 24.06
CA TYR A 73 -3.47 16.15 24.19
C TYR A 73 -2.55 16.22 25.41
N THR A 74 -2.97 15.63 26.52
CA THR A 74 -2.16 15.54 27.75
C THR A 74 -0.90 14.72 27.50
N LYS A 75 -1.05 13.50 26.97
CA LYS A 75 0.10 12.63 26.65
C LYS A 75 1.04 13.25 25.63
N LEU A 76 0.52 13.98 24.65
CA LEU A 76 1.34 14.66 23.64
C LEU A 76 2.19 15.78 24.26
N GLY A 77 1.61 16.56 25.19
CA GLY A 77 2.35 17.58 25.94
C GLY A 77 3.50 16.99 26.76
N GLU A 78 3.29 15.82 27.36
CA GLU A 78 4.33 15.10 28.12
C GLU A 78 5.42 14.50 27.21
N ALA A 79 5.06 14.09 25.99
CA ALA A 79 5.96 13.43 25.06
C ALA A 79 7.02 14.36 24.44
N ASN A 80 6.88 15.68 24.56
CA ASN A 80 7.82 16.70 24.05
C ASN A 80 8.29 16.43 22.60
N VAL A 81 7.32 16.18 21.70
CA VAL A 81 7.61 15.88 20.29
C VAL A 81 8.14 17.14 19.60
N LYS A 82 9.35 17.05 19.03
CA LYS A 82 9.98 18.13 18.28
C LYS A 82 9.98 17.82 16.78
N SER A 83 9.51 18.76 15.97
CA SER A 83 9.58 18.68 14.52
C SER A 83 9.44 20.06 13.90
N ASP A 84 10.36 20.42 13.01
CA ASP A 84 10.22 21.59 12.14
C ASP A 84 9.67 21.19 10.77
N GLN A 85 8.99 22.14 10.11
CA GLN A 85 8.36 21.98 8.81
C GLN A 85 7.45 20.75 8.78
N PHE A 86 6.46 20.71 9.67
CA PHE A 86 5.53 19.59 9.74
C PHE A 86 4.11 19.98 9.36
N ARG A 87 3.32 18.97 8.97
CA ARG A 87 1.87 19.07 8.80
C ARG A 87 1.18 18.06 9.68
N VAL A 88 0.05 18.44 10.26
CA VAL A 88 -0.87 17.51 10.93
C VAL A 88 -2.05 17.24 10.01
N SER A 89 -2.47 15.99 9.93
CA SER A 89 -3.66 15.55 9.18
C SER A 89 -4.52 14.66 10.06
N VAL A 90 -5.82 14.60 9.77
CA VAL A 90 -6.78 13.83 10.57
C VAL A 90 -7.59 12.92 9.66
N ILE A 91 -7.62 11.63 9.98
CA ILE A 91 -8.52 10.66 9.38
C ILE A 91 -9.52 10.20 10.45
N LYS A 92 -10.81 10.25 10.13
CA LYS A 92 -11.90 9.75 10.96
C LYS A 92 -12.46 8.44 10.40
N ILE A 93 -12.65 7.44 11.25
CA ILE A 93 -13.11 6.11 10.87
C ILE A 93 -14.16 5.62 11.89
N PRO A 94 -15.43 5.46 11.50
CA PRO A 94 -15.99 5.68 10.17
C PRO A 94 -16.07 7.17 9.79
N HIS A 95 -16.21 7.49 8.49
CA HIS A 95 -16.22 8.88 8.01
C HIS A 95 -17.37 9.74 8.59
N ARG A 96 -18.45 9.08 9.05
CA ARG A 96 -19.61 9.70 9.69
C ARG A 96 -19.35 10.27 11.09
N LEU A 97 -18.20 9.95 11.70
CA LEU A 97 -17.81 10.51 12.99
C LEU A 97 -17.87 12.03 12.98
N LYS A 98 -18.59 12.60 13.95
CA LYS A 98 -18.74 14.04 14.14
C LYS A 98 -17.58 14.55 14.99
N VAL A 99 -16.49 14.91 14.33
CA VAL A 99 -15.31 15.49 14.97
C VAL A 99 -14.85 16.71 14.20
N ASN A 100 -14.42 17.75 14.92
CA ASN A 100 -13.88 18.96 14.34
C ASN A 100 -12.40 18.72 13.95
N GLN A 101 -12.17 18.31 12.69
CA GLN A 101 -10.82 17.99 12.21
C GLN A 101 -9.89 19.20 12.28
N GLN A 102 -10.38 20.41 12.02
CA GLN A 102 -9.56 21.63 12.07
C GLN A 102 -9.08 21.93 13.48
N GLU A 103 -9.97 21.79 14.47
CA GLU A 103 -9.63 21.95 15.88
C GLU A 103 -8.61 20.90 16.33
N ILE A 104 -8.80 19.62 15.95
CA ILE A 104 -7.82 18.56 16.28
C ILE A 104 -6.45 18.87 15.68
N MET A 105 -6.40 19.26 14.40
CA MET A 105 -5.13 19.64 13.75
C MET A 105 -4.45 20.80 14.48
N ARG A 106 -5.21 21.81 14.90
CA ARG A 106 -4.70 22.96 15.64
C ARG A 106 -4.17 22.56 17.02
N GLU A 107 -4.96 21.83 17.81
CA GLU A 107 -4.59 21.43 19.16
C GLU A 107 -3.36 20.50 19.18
N VAL A 108 -3.26 19.58 18.22
CA VAL A 108 -2.06 18.75 18.05
C VAL A 108 -0.88 19.60 17.59
N GLY A 109 -1.08 20.48 16.62
CA GLY A 109 -0.02 21.35 16.10
C GLY A 109 0.58 22.29 17.15
N LEU A 110 -0.24 22.84 18.06
CA LEU A 110 0.21 23.69 19.17
C LEU A 110 1.09 22.95 20.21
N ARG A 111 1.00 21.62 20.26
CA ARG A 111 1.72 20.77 21.24
C ARG A 111 2.95 20.09 20.66
N ILE A 112 3.19 20.23 19.35
CA ILE A 112 4.44 19.80 18.72
C ILE A 112 5.37 21.02 18.72
N GLU A 113 6.55 20.86 19.31
CA GLU A 113 7.56 21.92 19.34
C GLU A 113 8.21 22.05 17.95
N GLY A 114 8.12 23.24 17.37
CA GLY A 114 8.66 23.57 16.05
C GLY A 114 7.65 24.31 15.19
N LYS A 115 8.03 24.64 13.96
CA LYS A 115 7.15 25.42 13.05
C LYS A 115 6.41 24.52 12.06
N PRO A 116 5.07 24.60 11.96
CA PRO A 116 4.33 23.89 10.93
C PRO A 116 4.56 24.51 9.54
N ASP A 117 4.58 23.68 8.50
CA ASP A 117 4.60 24.07 7.09
C ASP A 117 3.56 23.23 6.33
N LEU A 118 2.47 23.85 5.92
CA LEU A 118 1.37 23.17 5.22
C LEU A 118 1.65 22.97 3.73
N ASN A 119 2.58 23.75 3.18
CA ASN A 119 2.90 23.77 1.75
C ASN A 119 4.02 22.79 1.42
N ASN A 120 5.08 22.77 2.22
CA ASN A 120 6.24 21.92 2.03
C ASN A 120 6.69 21.22 3.33
N PRO A 121 5.86 20.33 3.90
CA PRO A 121 6.21 19.61 5.11
C PRO A 121 7.32 18.59 4.85
N LYS A 122 8.36 18.59 5.69
CA LYS A 122 9.33 17.49 5.81
C LYS A 122 8.75 16.28 6.52
N LYS A 123 7.83 16.49 7.45
CA LYS A 123 7.18 15.43 8.24
C LYS A 123 5.68 15.60 8.25
N GLU A 124 4.97 14.48 8.20
CA GLU A 124 3.52 14.46 8.30
C GLU A 124 3.10 13.64 9.51
N PHE A 125 2.37 14.27 10.42
CA PHE A 125 1.73 13.63 11.54
C PHE A 125 0.28 13.34 11.19
N LEU A 126 -0.19 12.15 11.57
CA LEU A 126 -1.53 11.69 11.33
C LEU A 126 -2.22 11.39 12.65
N VAL A 127 -3.41 11.96 12.82
CA VAL A 127 -4.35 11.57 13.87
C VAL A 127 -5.40 10.66 13.25
N VAL A 128 -5.50 9.43 13.75
CA VAL A 128 -6.55 8.48 13.37
C VAL A 128 -7.56 8.43 14.50
N VAL A 129 -8.78 8.91 14.22
CA VAL A 129 -9.87 8.96 15.18
C VAL A 129 -10.87 7.86 14.87
N THR A 130 -11.18 7.03 15.88
CA THR A 130 -12.24 6.02 15.81
C THR A 130 -13.23 6.18 16.96
N ASP A 131 -14.30 5.40 16.95
CA ASP A 131 -15.30 5.37 18.04
C ASP A 131 -14.69 4.95 19.40
N LYS A 132 -13.57 4.20 19.39
CA LYS A 132 -12.98 3.61 20.61
C LYS A 132 -11.60 4.14 20.96
N ASN A 133 -10.81 4.50 19.94
CA ASN A 133 -9.40 4.82 20.09
C ASN A 133 -9.00 5.96 19.17
N ILE A 134 -8.02 6.73 19.63
CA ILE A 134 -7.37 7.78 18.87
C ILE A 134 -5.87 7.52 18.89
N TRP A 135 -5.28 7.51 17.70
CA TRP A 135 -3.83 7.36 17.53
C TRP A 135 -3.25 8.63 16.93
N LEU A 136 -2.09 9.02 17.43
CA LEU A 136 -1.23 10.01 16.80
C LEU A 136 0.07 9.32 16.39
N GLY A 137 0.52 9.55 15.16
CA GLY A 137 1.77 8.99 14.67
C GLY A 137 2.42 9.82 13.56
N GLU A 138 3.68 9.53 13.29
CA GLU A 138 4.42 10.07 12.14
C GLU A 138 4.24 9.11 10.94
N ILE A 139 3.81 9.62 9.79
CA ILE A 139 3.70 8.82 8.57
C ILE A 139 5.11 8.51 8.06
N LEU A 140 5.40 7.22 7.88
CA LEU A 140 6.69 6.73 7.39
C LEU A 140 6.65 6.27 5.93
N SER A 141 5.48 5.82 5.46
CA SER A 141 5.31 5.35 4.08
C SER A 141 3.86 5.52 3.64
N LYS A 142 3.67 5.78 2.35
CA LYS A 142 2.38 5.88 1.66
C LYS A 142 2.45 5.04 0.40
N SER A 143 1.33 4.41 0.03
CA SER A 143 1.19 3.81 -1.30
C SER A 143 1.39 4.88 -2.37
N ASP A 144 2.19 4.57 -3.38
CA ASP A 144 2.50 5.49 -4.48
C ASP A 144 1.37 5.57 -5.52
N GLY A 145 0.43 4.62 -5.49
CA GLY A 145 -0.68 4.56 -6.43
C GLY A 145 -0.27 4.32 -7.89
N SER A 146 0.96 3.88 -8.15
CA SER A 146 1.53 3.68 -9.50
C SER A 146 0.65 2.83 -10.42
N TRP A 147 -0.04 1.83 -9.86
CA TRP A 147 -1.02 0.97 -10.56
C TRP A 147 -2.15 1.74 -11.26
N MET A 148 -2.48 2.97 -10.82
CA MET A 148 -3.48 3.80 -11.50
C MET A 148 -3.03 4.22 -12.89
N ALA A 149 -1.75 4.58 -13.05
CA ALA A 149 -1.19 4.99 -14.33
C ALA A 149 -1.20 3.84 -15.35
N HIS A 150 -0.98 2.61 -14.90
CA HIS A 150 -0.96 1.42 -15.76
C HIS A 150 -2.33 1.04 -16.33
N SER A 151 -3.40 1.69 -15.89
CA SER A 151 -4.74 1.46 -16.45
C SER A 151 -4.84 1.93 -17.90
N GLN A 152 -3.99 2.88 -18.32
CA GLN A 152 -3.99 3.52 -19.65
C GLN A 152 -3.09 2.77 -20.65
N LYS A 153 -3.38 1.50 -20.92
CA LYS A 153 -2.64 0.66 -21.88
C LYS A 153 -3.00 0.96 -23.34
N ILE A 154 -2.05 1.10 -24.26
CA ILE A 154 -2.38 1.26 -25.70
C ILE A 154 -3.25 0.09 -26.23
N GLN A 155 -2.98 -1.15 -25.81
CA GLN A 155 -3.78 -2.32 -26.16
C GLN A 155 -4.72 -2.69 -24.99
N HIS A 156 -5.93 -2.16 -25.03
CA HIS A 156 -6.99 -2.46 -24.08
C HIS A 156 -7.82 -3.66 -24.49
N TYR A 157 -8.12 -4.53 -23.53
CA TYR A 157 -9.04 -5.66 -23.68
C TYR A 157 -10.02 -5.65 -22.52
N SER A 158 -11.30 -5.89 -22.79
CA SER A 158 -12.37 -5.92 -21.77
C SER A 158 -12.20 -7.04 -20.75
N SER A 159 -11.51 -8.12 -21.13
CA SER A 159 -11.19 -9.25 -20.25
C SER A 159 -9.96 -9.02 -19.36
N ALA A 160 -9.26 -7.89 -19.51
CA ALA A 160 -8.08 -7.62 -18.70
C ALA A 160 -8.45 -7.33 -17.24
N LEU A 161 -7.67 -7.90 -16.32
CA LEU A 161 -7.82 -7.64 -14.89
C LEU A 161 -7.66 -6.13 -14.59
N PRO A 162 -8.49 -5.53 -13.71
CA PRO A 162 -8.25 -4.18 -13.22
C PRO A 162 -6.86 -4.07 -12.59
N THR A 163 -6.12 -2.99 -12.87
CA THR A 163 -4.72 -2.87 -12.45
C THR A 163 -4.53 -2.92 -10.94
N ARG A 164 -5.47 -2.35 -10.19
CA ARG A 164 -5.47 -2.45 -8.72
C ARG A 164 -5.54 -3.91 -8.22
N LEU A 165 -6.39 -4.71 -8.84
CA LEU A 165 -6.55 -6.12 -8.51
C LEU A 165 -5.29 -6.90 -8.93
N ALA A 166 -4.76 -6.62 -10.11
CA ALA A 166 -3.49 -7.19 -10.58
C ALA A 166 -2.34 -6.88 -9.62
N ARG A 167 -2.23 -5.63 -9.14
CA ARG A 167 -1.25 -5.23 -8.11
C ARG A 167 -1.37 -6.06 -6.85
N ALA A 168 -2.59 -6.23 -6.35
CA ALA A 168 -2.83 -7.00 -5.14
C ALA A 168 -2.44 -8.47 -5.32
N VAL A 169 -2.82 -9.11 -6.44
CA VAL A 169 -2.44 -10.50 -6.74
C VAL A 169 -0.92 -10.68 -6.76
N VAL A 170 -0.19 -9.76 -7.42
CA VAL A 170 1.27 -9.77 -7.41
C VAL A 170 1.83 -9.65 -5.98
N ASN A 171 1.30 -8.72 -5.18
CA ASN A 171 1.73 -8.53 -3.79
C ASN A 171 1.46 -9.73 -2.87
N LEU A 172 0.48 -10.58 -3.19
CA LEU A 172 0.17 -11.79 -2.43
C LEU A 172 1.25 -12.87 -2.56
N VAL A 173 1.89 -12.95 -3.73
CA VAL A 173 2.74 -14.12 -4.05
C VAL A 173 4.22 -13.78 -4.19
N ALA A 174 4.59 -12.50 -4.33
CA ALA A 174 5.96 -12.12 -4.64
C ALA A 174 6.41 -10.79 -4.00
N LYS A 175 7.73 -10.65 -3.88
CA LYS A 175 8.45 -9.51 -3.36
C LYS A 175 9.47 -8.99 -4.39
N PRO A 176 9.86 -7.71 -4.35
CA PRO A 176 10.91 -7.19 -5.22
C PRO A 176 12.16 -8.07 -5.18
N GLY A 177 12.71 -8.41 -6.35
CA GLY A 177 13.83 -9.34 -6.48
C GLY A 177 13.44 -10.80 -6.79
N ASP A 178 12.23 -11.23 -6.42
CA ASP A 178 11.71 -12.56 -6.76
C ASP A 178 11.54 -12.71 -8.27
N LYS A 179 11.49 -13.96 -8.72
CA LYS A 179 11.29 -14.36 -10.10
C LYS A 179 9.94 -15.07 -10.26
N ILE A 180 9.06 -14.49 -11.07
CA ILE A 180 7.72 -15.05 -11.30
C ILE A 180 7.43 -15.31 -12.77
N ILE A 181 6.38 -16.09 -13.02
CA ILE A 181 5.83 -16.33 -14.36
C ILE A 181 4.32 -16.08 -14.40
N ASP A 182 3.86 -15.46 -15.47
CA ASP A 182 2.45 -15.48 -15.90
C ASP A 182 2.36 -16.36 -17.17
N PRO A 183 1.86 -17.61 -17.07
CA PRO A 183 1.88 -18.57 -18.16
C PRO A 183 0.76 -18.36 -19.20
N CYS A 184 -0.15 -17.42 -18.94
CA CYS A 184 -1.29 -17.05 -19.78
C CYS A 184 -1.45 -15.53 -19.80
N CYS A 185 -0.38 -14.82 -20.15
CA CYS A 185 -0.22 -13.41 -19.79
C CYS A 185 -1.15 -12.44 -20.52
N GLY A 186 -1.80 -12.87 -21.59
CA GLY A 186 -2.73 -12.05 -22.34
C GLY A 186 -2.11 -10.71 -22.73
N SER A 187 -2.75 -9.61 -22.35
CA SER A 187 -2.28 -8.24 -22.66
C SER A 187 -1.19 -7.71 -21.71
N GLY A 188 -0.71 -8.54 -20.78
CA GLY A 188 0.44 -8.25 -19.92
C GLY A 188 0.15 -7.43 -18.67
N THR A 189 -1.10 -7.32 -18.20
CA THR A 189 -1.42 -6.51 -17.00
C THR A 189 -0.59 -6.92 -15.79
N LEU A 190 -0.57 -8.21 -15.47
CA LEU A 190 0.15 -8.77 -14.33
C LEU A 190 1.68 -8.63 -14.49
N LEU A 191 2.18 -8.72 -15.72
CA LEU A 191 3.59 -8.48 -16.05
C LEU A 191 4.00 -7.03 -15.83
N ILE A 192 3.16 -6.07 -16.24
CA ILE A 192 3.39 -4.64 -16.02
C ILE A 192 3.38 -4.33 -14.52
N GLU A 193 2.38 -4.85 -13.79
CA GLU A 193 2.31 -4.62 -12.35
C GLU A 193 3.54 -5.21 -11.65
N SER A 194 3.92 -6.46 -11.93
CA SER A 194 5.10 -7.08 -11.32
C SER A 194 6.41 -6.36 -11.66
N ALA A 195 6.63 -6.02 -12.94
CA ALA A 195 7.83 -5.30 -13.36
C ALA A 195 7.96 -3.93 -12.69
N SER A 196 6.85 -3.20 -12.51
CA SER A 196 6.90 -1.84 -11.96
C SER A 196 7.33 -1.76 -10.49
N ILE A 197 7.34 -2.89 -9.77
CA ILE A 197 7.83 -2.98 -8.39
C ILE A 197 9.10 -3.82 -8.27
N GLY A 198 9.83 -3.99 -9.38
CA GLY A 198 11.14 -4.62 -9.39
C GLY A 198 11.11 -6.16 -9.26
N ILE A 199 10.00 -6.81 -9.62
CA ILE A 199 9.93 -8.27 -9.70
C ILE A 199 10.43 -8.72 -11.07
N LYS A 200 11.26 -9.76 -11.10
CA LYS A 200 11.76 -10.36 -12.35
C LYS A 200 10.67 -11.25 -12.94
N THR A 201 9.94 -10.72 -13.90
CA THR A 201 8.77 -11.41 -14.45
C THR A 201 9.05 -12.00 -15.83
N PHE A 202 8.42 -13.12 -16.14
CA PHE A 202 8.42 -13.76 -17.46
C PHE A 202 6.97 -14.03 -17.86
N GLY A 203 6.62 -13.74 -19.11
CA GLY A 203 5.28 -13.98 -19.61
C GLY A 203 5.26 -14.93 -20.80
N CYS A 204 4.24 -15.77 -20.87
CA CYS A 204 3.92 -16.46 -22.10
C CYS A 204 2.43 -16.59 -22.32
N ASP A 205 2.07 -16.87 -23.58
CA ASP A 205 0.71 -17.09 -24.02
C ASP A 205 0.76 -17.97 -25.27
N ILE A 206 -0.24 -18.84 -25.46
CA ILE A 206 -0.33 -19.67 -26.65
C ILE A 206 -0.67 -18.84 -27.90
N ASN A 207 -1.32 -17.69 -27.71
CA ASN A 207 -1.74 -16.81 -28.79
C ASN A 207 -0.65 -15.75 -29.11
N PRO A 208 -0.03 -15.79 -30.30
CA PRO A 208 1.00 -14.83 -30.68
C PRO A 208 0.50 -13.37 -30.71
N LEU A 209 -0.81 -13.14 -30.94
CA LEU A 209 -1.39 -11.80 -30.89
C LEU A 209 -1.38 -11.21 -29.48
N MET A 210 -1.57 -12.05 -28.45
CA MET A 210 -1.52 -11.61 -27.05
C MET A 210 -0.08 -11.25 -26.65
N ILE A 211 0.90 -12.06 -27.07
CA ILE A 211 2.32 -11.73 -26.88
C ILE A 211 2.69 -10.40 -27.53
N TRP A 212 2.23 -10.15 -28.76
CA TRP A 212 2.46 -8.86 -29.42
C TRP A 212 1.80 -7.70 -28.68
N ALA A 213 0.57 -7.87 -28.18
CA ALA A 213 -0.14 -6.84 -27.43
C ALA A 213 0.53 -6.55 -26.07
N SER A 214 0.93 -7.60 -25.35
CA SER A 214 1.71 -7.53 -24.11
C SER A 214 3.01 -6.78 -24.33
N MET A 215 3.78 -7.14 -25.36
CA MET A 215 5.04 -6.48 -25.70
C MET A 215 4.85 -4.98 -25.94
N LYS A 216 3.79 -4.58 -26.65
CA LYS A 216 3.47 -3.16 -26.88
C LYS A 216 3.16 -2.43 -25.58
N ASN A 217 2.30 -2.98 -24.73
CA ASN A 217 1.92 -2.37 -23.46
C ASN A 217 3.12 -2.25 -22.50
N ILE A 218 3.93 -3.30 -22.39
CA ILE A 218 5.12 -3.32 -21.54
C ILE A 218 6.14 -2.27 -21.97
N LYS A 219 6.39 -2.15 -23.28
CA LYS A 219 7.31 -1.15 -23.83
C LYS A 219 6.81 0.28 -23.64
N ASP A 220 5.49 0.51 -23.71
CA ASP A 220 4.88 1.82 -23.51
C ASP A 220 5.11 2.36 -22.09
N PHE A 221 5.03 1.49 -21.08
CA PHE A 221 5.38 1.84 -19.70
C PHE A 221 6.88 1.83 -19.40
N GLY A 222 7.73 1.62 -20.42
CA GLY A 222 9.19 1.64 -20.27
C GLY A 222 9.79 0.41 -19.59
N PHE A 223 9.03 -0.69 -19.50
CA PHE A 223 9.51 -1.94 -18.91
C PHE A 223 10.13 -2.87 -19.96
N ASN A 224 11.00 -3.77 -19.50
CA ASN A 224 11.59 -4.83 -20.32
C ASN A 224 11.33 -6.18 -19.67
N VAL A 225 10.39 -6.94 -20.23
CA VAL A 225 9.96 -8.24 -19.71
C VAL A 225 10.15 -9.27 -20.81
N PRO A 226 10.85 -10.39 -20.55
CA PRO A 226 10.94 -11.49 -21.50
C PRO A 226 9.56 -12.12 -21.76
N LEU A 227 9.25 -12.34 -23.03
CA LEU A 227 7.98 -12.91 -23.50
C LEU A 227 8.23 -14.04 -24.47
N ALA A 228 7.37 -15.05 -24.48
CA ALA A 228 7.43 -16.15 -25.45
C ALA A 228 6.04 -16.69 -25.83
N VAL A 229 5.90 -17.20 -27.05
CA VAL A 229 4.71 -17.95 -27.46
C VAL A 229 4.90 -19.41 -27.03
N ILE A 230 4.22 -19.81 -25.96
CA ILE A 230 4.38 -21.14 -25.35
C ILE A 230 3.01 -21.63 -24.85
N ASP A 231 2.75 -22.92 -24.99
CA ASP A 231 1.64 -23.58 -24.33
C ASP A 231 1.96 -23.76 -22.83
N ALA A 232 1.12 -23.20 -21.96
CA ALA A 232 1.29 -23.28 -20.51
C ALA A 232 1.56 -24.70 -19.97
N ARG A 233 1.03 -25.73 -20.66
CA ARG A 233 1.14 -27.14 -20.26
C ARG A 233 2.54 -27.73 -20.42
N VAL A 234 3.44 -27.08 -21.18
CA VAL A 234 4.79 -27.60 -21.47
C VAL A 234 5.91 -26.78 -20.83
N ILE A 235 5.57 -25.74 -20.06
CA ILE A 235 6.54 -24.86 -19.42
C ILE A 235 7.37 -25.65 -18.40
N LYS A 236 8.69 -25.41 -18.41
CA LYS A 236 9.65 -25.93 -17.44
C LYS A 236 10.50 -24.78 -16.92
N GLY A 237 10.80 -24.79 -15.63
CA GLY A 237 11.68 -23.81 -15.01
C GLY A 237 11.44 -23.68 -13.52
N ASN A 238 12.35 -22.98 -12.85
CA ASN A 238 12.22 -22.61 -11.44
C ASN A 238 11.80 -21.14 -11.35
N PHE A 239 10.71 -20.92 -10.62
CA PHE A 239 10.11 -19.63 -10.33
C PHE A 239 9.70 -19.63 -8.85
N ASP A 240 9.80 -18.47 -8.21
CA ASP A 240 9.40 -18.29 -6.81
C ASP A 240 7.87 -18.28 -6.66
N ALA A 241 7.16 -17.83 -7.70
CA ALA A 241 5.71 -17.90 -7.78
C ALA A 241 5.20 -17.97 -9.24
N VAL A 242 3.93 -18.38 -9.36
CA VAL A 242 3.13 -18.31 -10.59
C VAL A 242 1.95 -17.39 -10.31
N ILE A 243 1.66 -16.49 -11.23
CA ILE A 243 0.49 -15.59 -11.18
C ILE A 243 -0.46 -15.83 -12.34
#